data_AF-A0A1W6MV63-F1
#
_entry.id   AF-A0A1W6MV63-F1
#
_cell.length_a   1.000
_cell.length_b   1.000
_cell.length_c   1.000
_cell.angle_alpha   90.00
_cell.angle_beta   90.00
_cell.angle_gamma   90.00
#
_symmetry.space_group_name_H-M   'P 1'
#
loop_
_entity.id
_entity.type
_entity.pdbx_description
1 polymer ?
#
loop_
_entity_poly.entity_id
_entity_poly.type
_entity_poly.pdbx_seq_one_letter_code
_entity_poly.pdbx_strand_id
1 'polypeptide(L)'
;MNRNRLFTLVTILASLIAPAAWAAGTAEQRAACQDDAFRLCSDDVPDTAAIEACLQRHIRSISPACQRQFGYAPGKAKTSRRQ
;
A
#
# COMPACT_ATOMS: atom_id res chain seq x y z
N MET A 1 45.59 -4.49 -36.21
CA MET A 1 44.23 -4.74 -36.75
C MET A 1 43.77 -6.08 -36.21
N ASN A 2 42.97 -6.21 -35.16
CA ASN A 2 41.51 -5.99 -35.10
C ASN A 2 41.02 -6.86 -33.91
N ARG A 3 39.93 -6.66 -33.19
CA ARG A 3 38.79 -5.73 -33.31
C ARG A 3 38.03 -5.60 -31.97
N ASN A 4 38.68 -5.95 -30.85
CA ASN A 4 37.97 -6.30 -29.61
C ASN A 4 38.13 -5.28 -28.46
N ARG A 5 38.74 -4.12 -28.73
CA ARG A 5 39.03 -3.12 -27.70
C ARG A 5 38.08 -1.92 -27.69
N LEU A 6 37.11 -1.86 -28.62
CA LEU A 6 36.37 -0.62 -28.86
C LEU A 6 34.90 -0.60 -28.41
N PHE A 7 34.24 -1.72 -28.11
CA PHE A 7 32.76 -1.71 -28.06
C PHE A 7 32.06 -1.97 -26.72
N THR A 8 32.73 -2.32 -25.64
CA THR A 8 32.00 -2.74 -24.42
C THR A 8 32.55 -2.19 -23.11
N LEU A 9 33.36 -1.12 -23.14
CA LEU A 9 33.85 -0.45 -21.93
C LEU A 9 32.96 0.72 -21.46
N VAL A 10 31.90 1.11 -22.18
CA VAL A 10 31.26 2.44 -21.95
C VAL A 10 29.77 2.40 -21.63
N THR A 11 29.09 1.25 -21.65
CA THR A 11 27.62 1.18 -21.46
C THR A 11 27.15 0.55 -20.14
N ILE A 12 28.04 0.27 -19.17
CA ILE A 12 27.68 -0.39 -17.89
C ILE A 12 27.85 0.56 -16.69
N LEU A 13 27.38 1.81 -16.77
CA LEU A 13 27.40 2.71 -15.60
C LEU A 13 26.12 3.52 -15.35
N ALA A 14 25.06 3.32 -16.12
CA ALA A 14 23.81 4.05 -15.90
C ALA A 14 22.66 3.06 -15.74
N SER A 15 22.30 2.67 -14.49
CA SER A 15 20.95 2.19 -14.13
C SER A 15 20.85 1.67 -12.68
N LEU A 16 21.06 2.49 -11.65
CA LEU A 16 20.62 2.16 -10.28
C LEU A 16 20.20 3.41 -9.49
N ILE A 17 19.20 4.14 -10.00
CA ILE A 17 18.45 5.08 -9.17
C ILE A 17 17.02 4.53 -9.13
N ALA A 18 16.77 3.64 -8.18
CA ALA A 18 15.41 3.19 -7.89
C ALA A 18 14.69 4.32 -7.14
N PRO A 19 13.53 4.80 -7.60
CA PRO A 19 12.73 5.72 -6.80
C PRO A 19 12.24 4.96 -5.57
N ALA A 20 12.55 5.49 -4.38
CA ALA A 20 11.93 5.04 -3.14
C ALA A 20 10.44 5.38 -3.24
N ALA A 21 9.63 4.41 -3.63
CA ALA A 21 8.18 4.55 -3.66
C ALA A 21 7.71 4.75 -2.22
N TRP A 22 7.43 6.01 -1.84
CA TRP A 22 6.67 6.35 -0.65
C TRP A 22 5.24 5.84 -0.86
N ALA A 23 5.03 4.54 -0.66
CA ALA A 23 3.76 3.86 -0.80
C ALA A 23 2.89 4.08 0.44
N ALA A 24 2.76 5.34 0.85
CA ALA A 24 1.73 5.72 1.78
C ALA A 24 0.45 5.77 0.92
N GLY A 25 -0.38 4.71 0.95
CA GLY A 25 -1.48 4.43 0.01
C GLY A 25 -2.31 5.65 -0.44
N THR A 26 -3.02 5.57 -1.57
CA THR A 26 -3.68 6.77 -2.13
C THR A 26 -4.67 7.39 -1.14
N ALA A 27 -4.97 8.69 -1.29
CA ALA A 27 -5.92 9.38 -0.42
C ALA A 27 -7.28 8.66 -0.36
N GLU A 28 -7.69 8.03 -1.47
CA GLU A 28 -8.89 7.21 -1.55
C GLU A 28 -8.80 5.95 -0.66
N GLN A 29 -7.64 5.28 -0.64
CA GLN A 29 -7.43 4.11 0.22
C GLN A 29 -7.48 4.48 1.70
N ARG A 30 -6.88 5.63 2.07
CA ARG A 30 -6.98 6.15 3.45
C ARG A 30 -8.42 6.45 3.82
N ALA A 31 -9.17 7.15 2.96
CA ALA A 31 -10.56 7.48 3.21
C ALA A 31 -11.43 6.21 3.40
N ALA A 32 -11.16 5.15 2.64
CA ALA A 32 -11.86 3.87 2.77
C ALA A 32 -11.61 3.16 4.12
N CYS A 33 -10.44 3.39 4.73
CA CYS A 33 -10.03 2.80 6.00
C CYS A 33 -10.09 3.78 7.18
N GLN A 34 -10.49 5.03 6.97
CA GLN A 34 -10.37 6.11 7.95
C GLN A 34 -11.22 5.85 9.19
N ASP A 35 -12.50 5.52 9.01
CA ASP A 35 -13.41 5.21 10.12
C ASP A 35 -12.94 3.99 10.93
N ASP A 36 -12.49 2.94 10.23
CA ASP A 36 -11.94 1.74 10.84
C ASP A 36 -10.67 2.02 11.64
N ALA A 37 -9.77 2.85 11.11
CA ALA A 37 -8.54 3.25 11.79
C ALA A 37 -8.86 4.05 13.06
N PHE A 38 -9.79 5.00 13.00
CA PHE A 38 -10.19 5.76 14.17
C PHE A 38 -10.91 4.92 15.22
N ARG A 39 -11.64 3.88 14.82
CA ARG A 39 -12.39 3.03 15.75
C ARG A 39 -11.56 1.92 16.39
N LEU A 40 -10.64 1.32 15.62
CA LEU A 40 -9.88 0.13 16.02
C LEU A 40 -8.43 0.42 16.36
N CYS A 41 -7.83 1.45 15.76
CA CYS A 41 -6.39 1.74 15.77
C CYS A 41 -6.10 3.18 16.23
N SER A 42 -6.94 3.75 17.09
CA SER A 42 -6.79 5.15 17.54
C SER A 42 -5.48 5.40 18.28
N ASP A 43 -4.93 4.37 18.93
CA ASP A 43 -3.67 4.41 19.67
C ASP A 43 -2.45 4.57 18.75
N ASP A 44 -2.57 4.11 17.50
CA ASP A 44 -1.51 4.19 16.49
C ASP A 44 -1.50 5.55 15.74
N VAL A 45 -2.48 6.43 15.97
CA VAL A 45 -2.52 7.78 15.37
C VAL A 45 -1.43 8.65 16.02
N PRO A 46 -0.59 9.37 15.24
CA PRO A 46 -0.72 9.71 13.82
C PRO A 46 0.12 8.87 12.85
N ASP A 47 0.72 7.77 13.29
CA ASP A 47 1.65 6.99 12.47
C ASP A 47 0.92 6.13 11.44
N THR A 48 1.11 6.46 10.16
CA THR A 48 0.37 5.76 9.08
C THR A 48 0.81 4.31 8.93
N ALA A 49 2.07 3.98 9.20
CA ALA A 49 2.58 2.61 9.07
C ALA A 49 2.08 1.73 10.23
N ALA A 50 2.02 2.28 11.44
CA ALA A 50 1.44 1.62 12.61
C ALA A 50 -0.06 1.37 12.42
N ILE A 51 -0.80 2.37 11.91
CA ILE A 51 -2.22 2.22 11.54
C ILE A 51 -2.41 1.11 10.50
N GLU A 52 -1.59 1.09 9.44
CA GLU A 52 -1.67 0.04 8.42
C GLU A 52 -1.45 -1.36 9.03
N ALA A 53 -0.41 -1.50 9.86
CA ALA A 53 -0.13 -2.74 10.56
C ALA A 53 -1.30 -3.14 11.50
N CYS A 54 -1.92 -2.18 12.18
CA CYS A 54 -3.09 -2.43 13.01
C CYS A 54 -4.29 -2.90 12.19
N LEU A 55 -4.62 -2.21 11.09
CA LEU A 55 -5.71 -2.60 10.19
C LEU A 55 -5.49 -4.01 9.60
N GLN A 56 -4.25 -4.36 9.26
CA GLN A 56 -3.90 -5.71 8.81
C GLN A 56 -4.14 -6.78 9.90
N ARG A 57 -3.80 -6.50 11.17
CA ARG A 57 -4.11 -7.41 12.29
C ARG A 57 -5.62 -7.56 12.50
N HIS A 58 -6.36 -6.47 12.31
CA HIS A 58 -7.81 -6.41 12.47
C HIS A 58 -8.58 -6.64 11.16
N ILE A 59 -7.99 -7.30 10.16
CA ILE A 59 -8.56 -7.42 8.81
C ILE A 59 -9.99 -7.96 8.78
N ARG A 60 -10.39 -8.80 9.74
CA ARG A 60 -11.76 -9.36 9.82
C ARG A 60 -12.78 -8.42 10.46
N SER A 61 -12.32 -7.38 11.17
CA SER A 61 -13.15 -6.44 11.94
C SER A 61 -13.31 -5.07 11.27
N ILE A 62 -12.46 -4.77 10.28
CA ILE A 62 -12.55 -3.58 9.44
C ILE A 62 -13.65 -3.70 8.39
N SER A 63 -14.04 -2.57 7.79
CA SER A 63 -15.09 -2.51 6.78
C SER A 63 -14.71 -3.26 5.49
N PRO A 64 -15.72 -3.70 4.70
CA PRO A 64 -15.51 -4.32 3.40
C PRO A 64 -14.80 -3.43 2.38
N ALA A 65 -14.93 -2.11 2.52
CA ALA A 65 -14.24 -1.16 1.68
C ALA A 65 -12.74 -1.16 2.00
N CYS A 66 -12.38 -1.16 3.28
CA CYS A 66 -11.00 -1.22 3.73
C CYS A 66 -10.34 -2.58 3.45
N GLN A 67 -11.07 -3.70 3.63
CA GLN A 67 -10.56 -5.05 3.32
C GLN A 67 -10.09 -5.17 1.86
N ARG A 68 -10.83 -4.57 0.92
CA ARG A 68 -10.46 -4.56 -0.50
C ARG A 68 -9.12 -3.87 -0.76
N GLN A 69 -8.73 -2.90 0.06
CA GLN A 69 -7.43 -2.23 -0.06
C GLN A 69 -6.26 -3.16 0.27
N PHE A 70 -6.49 -4.15 1.13
CA PHE A 70 -5.53 -5.18 1.48
C PHE A 70 -5.67 -6.46 0.63
N GLY A 71 -6.47 -6.42 -0.44
CA GLY A 71 -6.74 -7.60 -1.28
C GLY A 71 -7.68 -8.62 -0.66
N TYR A 72 -8.30 -8.31 0.47
CA TYR A 72 -9.31 -9.16 1.10
C TYR A 72 -10.69 -8.82 0.53
N ALA A 73 -11.27 -9.75 -0.22
CA ALA A 73 -12.67 -9.66 -0.60
C ALA A 73 -13.51 -10.37 0.48
N PRO A 74 -14.17 -9.65 1.41
CA PRO A 74 -15.17 -10.30 2.24
C PRO A 74 -16.27 -10.86 1.36
N GLY A 75 -16.71 -12.08 1.63
CA GLY A 75 -17.90 -12.64 1.00
C GLY A 75 -19.10 -11.73 1.25
N LYS A 76 -19.45 -10.90 0.25
CA LYS A 76 -20.68 -10.11 0.15
C LYS A 76 -21.16 -9.53 1.49
N ALA A 77 -20.42 -8.59 2.07
CA ALA A 77 -20.96 -7.77 3.15
C ALA A 77 -22.12 -6.94 2.59
N LYS A 78 -23.32 -7.29 3.03
CA LYS A 78 -24.58 -6.79 2.49
C LYS A 78 -24.66 -5.28 2.69
N THR A 79 -24.71 -4.56 1.58
CA THR A 79 -25.47 -3.33 1.37
C THR A 79 -25.77 -2.55 2.65
N SER A 80 -24.94 -1.56 2.97
CA SER A 80 -25.38 -0.39 3.75
C SER A 80 -26.37 0.39 2.90
N ARG A 81 -27.56 -0.20 2.73
CA ARG A 81 -28.80 0.45 2.34
C ARG A 81 -29.69 0.35 3.58
N ARG A 82 -29.42 1.17 4.58
CA ARG A 82 -30.45 1.74 5.47
C ARG A 82 -30.62 3.16 4.96
N GLN A 83 -31.72 3.47 4.26
CA GLN A 83 -33.01 3.83 4.88
C GLN A 83 -32.83 4.98 5.86
#